data_AF-A0A7R9QIR7-F1
#
_entry.id   AF-A0A7R9QIR7-F1
#
_cell.length_a   1.000
_cell.length_b   1.000
_cell.length_c   1.000
_cell.angle_alpha   90.00
_cell.angle_beta   90.00
_cell.angle_gamma   90.00
#
_symmetry.space_group_name_H-M   'P 1'
#
loop_
_entity.id
_entity.type
_entity.pdbx_description
1 polymer ?
#
loop_
_entity_poly.entity_id
_entity_poly.type
_entity_poly.pdbx_seq_one_letter_code
_entity_poly.pdbx_strand_id
1 'polypeptide(L)'
;MSLQAMDTSHVSLVSVSLNSDGFDKYRCDRNLTLGMNLISLSKIIKCAANDDTIIIKAGDGGDKITLLFEAQNESEVAEYEIKLMNLDSEYLGIPDTTYNVTIKLPANKFQRICRDLSQIGDAVTISCAKDGVRFGAAGDLGSGSIRLAQTASSDKPEEAVTISMQEALCQSFALKYLNHFAKATPLSTQVTLSMSPDVPLVVEYNISDNDDENPQNIGFIRYYLAPKIDDTDES
;
A
#
# COMPACT_ATOMS: atom_id res chain seq x y z
N MET A 1 11.92 10.43 -1.59
CA MET A 1 12.25 9.15 -2.25
C MET A 1 10.97 8.48 -2.74
N SER A 2 10.96 7.86 -3.91
CA SER A 2 9.76 7.21 -4.44
C SER A 2 10.08 5.93 -5.20
N LEU A 3 9.12 5.00 -5.25
CA LEU A 3 9.18 3.78 -6.05
C LEU A 3 7.84 3.59 -6.75
N GLN A 4 7.88 3.21 -8.03
CA GLN A 4 6.71 2.82 -8.79
C GLN A 4 7.02 1.53 -9.55
N ALA A 5 6.10 0.58 -9.56
CA ALA A 5 6.23 -0.66 -10.33
C ALA A 5 4.86 -1.25 -10.67
N MET A 6 4.77 -1.88 -11.84
CA MET A 6 3.62 -2.73 -12.19
C MET A 6 3.92 -4.20 -11.94
N ASP A 7 2.87 -4.98 -11.72
CA ASP A 7 2.96 -6.43 -11.74
C ASP A 7 3.13 -6.96 -13.17
N THR A 8 3.54 -8.22 -13.29
CA THR A 8 3.79 -8.85 -14.60
C THR A 8 2.56 -9.00 -15.49
N SER A 9 1.35 -8.90 -14.92
CA SER A 9 0.11 -8.93 -15.69
C SER A 9 -0.45 -7.54 -16.04
N HIS A 10 0.23 -6.46 -15.59
CA HIS A 10 -0.16 -5.06 -15.81
C HIS A 10 -1.58 -4.72 -15.32
N VAL A 11 -2.07 -5.43 -14.30
CA VAL A 11 -3.39 -5.16 -13.67
C VAL A 11 -3.25 -4.45 -12.33
N SER A 12 -2.06 -4.46 -11.76
CA SER A 12 -1.75 -3.83 -10.48
C SER A 12 -0.50 -2.96 -10.57
N LEU A 13 -0.58 -1.78 -9.97
CA LEU A 13 0.55 -0.86 -9.78
C LEU A 13 0.75 -0.58 -8.30
N VAL A 14 2.00 -0.51 -7.86
CA VAL A 14 2.37 0.02 -6.54
C VAL A 14 3.09 1.35 -6.72
N SER A 15 2.73 2.33 -5.89
CA SER A 15 3.40 3.62 -5.78
C SER A 15 3.73 3.87 -4.32
N VAL A 16 5.02 4.01 -4.02
CA VAL A 16 5.53 4.33 -2.70
C VAL A 16 6.13 5.73 -2.74
N SER A 17 5.83 6.54 -1.74
CA SER A 17 6.47 7.84 -1.53
C SER A 17 6.90 7.96 -0.08
N LEU A 18 8.12 8.43 0.13
CA LEU A 18 8.65 8.87 1.40
C LEU A 18 9.16 10.30 1.24
N ASN A 19 8.56 11.21 2.01
CA ASN A 19 8.87 12.63 1.99
C ASN A 19 10.27 12.85 2.57
N SER A 20 10.98 13.86 2.08
CA SER A 20 12.32 14.21 2.61
C SER A 20 12.30 14.49 4.10
N ASP A 21 11.17 15.02 4.60
CA ASP A 21 10.98 15.42 5.98
C ASP A 21 10.77 14.22 6.91
N GLY A 22 10.58 13.02 6.35
CA GLY A 22 10.54 11.75 7.09
C GLY A 22 11.91 11.12 7.32
N PHE A 23 13.01 11.83 7.04
CA PHE A 23 14.37 11.35 7.26
C PHE A 23 15.12 12.34 8.16
N ASP A 24 15.84 11.82 9.15
CA ASP A 24 16.74 12.65 9.99
C ASP A 24 17.76 13.42 9.16
N LYS A 25 18.26 12.78 8.10
CA LYS A 25 19.21 13.36 7.14
C LYS A 25 18.82 12.94 5.74
N TYR A 26 18.45 13.91 4.90
CA TYR A 26 18.18 13.69 3.49
C TYR A 26 19.05 14.59 2.61
N ARG A 27 19.77 13.98 1.66
CA ARG A 27 20.51 14.71 0.63
C ARG A 27 20.44 13.95 -0.69
N CYS A 28 19.89 14.61 -1.71
CA CYS A 28 19.81 14.09 -3.07
C CYS A 28 20.07 15.25 -4.04
N ASP A 29 21.33 15.43 -4.42
CA ASP A 29 21.76 16.61 -5.20
C ASP A 29 21.26 16.56 -6.66
N ARG A 30 20.91 15.37 -7.16
CA ARG A 30 20.41 15.10 -8.50
C ARG A 30 19.38 13.98 -8.47
N ASN A 31 18.49 13.94 -9.46
CA ASN A 31 17.59 12.82 -9.63
C ASN A 31 18.38 11.55 -9.96
N LEU A 32 18.31 10.55 -9.07
CA LEU A 32 18.96 9.25 -9.23
C LEU A 32 17.91 8.16 -9.39
N THR A 33 18.05 7.33 -10.41
CA THR A 33 17.23 6.13 -10.62
C THR A 33 18.05 4.91 -10.21
N LEU A 34 17.59 4.21 -9.17
CA LEU A 34 18.29 3.05 -8.61
C LEU A 34 17.50 1.79 -8.97
N GLY A 35 18.00 1.04 -9.96
CA GLY A 35 17.39 -0.23 -10.32
C GLY A 35 17.74 -1.32 -9.34
N MET A 36 16.76 -1.82 -8.59
CA MET A 36 17.01 -2.73 -7.48
C MET A 36 16.18 -4.01 -7.57
N ASN A 37 16.82 -5.15 -7.26
CA ASN A 37 16.11 -6.38 -7.01
C ASN A 37 15.51 -6.35 -5.58
N LEU A 38 14.18 -6.21 -5.47
CA LEU A 38 13.49 -6.10 -4.18
C LEU A 38 13.59 -7.35 -3.31
N ILE A 39 13.81 -8.54 -3.90
CA ILE A 39 14.03 -9.78 -3.14
C ILE A 39 15.39 -9.71 -2.44
N SER A 40 16.43 -9.27 -3.14
CA SER A 40 17.76 -9.07 -2.57
C SER A 40 17.72 -7.96 -1.50
N LEU A 41 17.10 -6.83 -1.80
CA LEU A 41 16.94 -5.74 -0.84
C LEU A 41 16.24 -6.20 0.44
N SER A 42 15.13 -6.93 0.32
CA SER A 42 14.39 -7.45 1.48
C SER A 42 15.24 -8.41 2.33
N LYS A 43 16.10 -9.22 1.72
CA LYS A 43 17.01 -10.11 2.47
C LYS A 43 18.03 -9.32 3.29
N ILE A 44 18.57 -8.24 2.72
CA ILE A 44 19.57 -7.40 3.41
C ILE A 44 18.90 -6.55 4.49
N ILE A 45 17.74 -5.95 4.24
CA ILE A 45 16.99 -5.17 5.26
C ILE A 45 16.68 -6.03 6.49
N LYS A 46 16.43 -7.33 6.33
CA LYS A 46 16.20 -8.25 7.46
C LYS A 46 17.42 -8.48 8.36
N CYS A 47 18.59 -7.99 7.98
CA CYS A 47 19.77 -8.02 8.84
C CYS A 47 19.80 -6.86 9.84
N ALA A 48 19.03 -5.79 9.62
CA ALA A 48 18.88 -4.69 10.57
C ALA A 48 18.01 -5.13 11.76
N ALA A 49 18.34 -4.66 12.96
CA ALA A 49 17.43 -4.67 14.09
C ALA A 49 16.27 -3.69 13.87
N ASN A 50 15.20 -3.84 14.64
CA ASN A 50 14.01 -3.00 14.49
C ASN A 50 14.27 -1.53 14.86
N ASP A 51 15.29 -1.28 15.67
CA ASP A 51 15.67 0.01 16.24
C ASP A 51 16.96 0.60 15.61
N ASP A 52 17.57 -0.11 14.66
CA ASP A 52 18.76 0.37 13.95
C ASP A 52 18.45 1.60 13.08
N THR A 53 19.40 2.52 13.03
CA THR A 53 19.40 3.59 12.02
C THR A 53 19.83 3.02 10.68
N ILE A 54 18.99 3.16 9.65
CA ILE A 54 19.28 2.71 8.29
C ILE A 54 19.74 3.89 7.42
N ILE A 55 20.96 3.82 6.89
CA ILE A 55 21.51 4.82 5.98
C ILE A 55 21.67 4.21 4.59
N ILE A 56 21.09 4.88 3.59
CA ILE A 56 21.20 4.49 2.18
C ILE A 56 22.16 5.45 1.47
N LYS A 57 23.22 4.91 0.86
CA LYS A 57 24.18 5.69 0.06
C LYS A 57 24.22 5.16 -1.37
N ALA A 58 24.20 6.07 -2.32
CA ALA A 58 24.37 5.79 -3.74
C ALA A 58 25.26 6.86 -4.37
N GLY A 59 26.25 6.44 -5.16
CA GLY A 59 27.06 7.35 -5.97
C GLY A 59 26.37 7.68 -7.30
N ASP A 60 26.67 8.84 -7.87
CA ASP A 60 26.24 9.19 -9.24
C ASP A 60 26.90 8.24 -10.25
N GLY A 61 26.10 7.52 -11.03
CA GLY A 61 26.57 6.51 -11.99
C GLY A 61 27.17 5.24 -11.37
N GLY A 62 26.96 4.98 -10.08
CA GLY A 62 27.41 3.75 -9.42
C GLY A 62 26.66 2.50 -9.89
N ASP A 63 27.31 1.33 -9.82
CA ASP A 63 26.72 0.02 -10.11
C ASP A 63 26.22 -0.70 -8.84
N LYS A 64 26.24 0.00 -7.70
CA LYS A 64 25.84 -0.51 -6.39
C LYS A 64 25.28 0.59 -5.50
N ILE A 65 24.50 0.17 -4.50
CA ILE A 65 24.16 0.96 -3.33
C ILE A 65 24.85 0.38 -2.10
N THR A 66 25.06 1.22 -1.10
CA THR A 66 25.52 0.83 0.23
C THR A 66 24.41 1.08 1.24
N LEU A 67 24.12 0.06 2.04
CA LEU A 67 23.24 0.13 3.20
C LEU A 67 24.11 0.03 4.45
N LEU A 68 23.96 0.99 5.35
CA LEU A 68 24.54 0.93 6.69
C LEU A 68 23.42 0.77 7.71
N PHE A 69 23.61 -0.16 8.64
CA PHE A 69 22.75 -0.32 9.81
C PHE A 69 23.58 0.01 11.05
N GLU A 70 23.19 1.07 11.75
CA GLU A 70 23.89 1.57 12.94
C GLU A 70 23.02 1.33 14.17
N ALA A 71 23.54 0.55 15.13
CA ALA A 71 22.85 0.28 16.38
C ALA A 71 22.70 1.58 17.21
N GLN A 72 21.57 1.76 17.90
CA GLN A 72 21.29 3.01 18.66
C GLN A 72 22.34 3.34 19.72
N ASN A 73 22.98 2.33 20.28
CA ASN A 73 24.02 2.47 21.30
C ASN A 73 25.44 2.65 20.71
N GLU A 74 25.54 2.82 19.38
CA GLU A 74 26.79 2.97 18.62
C GLU A 74 27.76 1.78 18.76
N SER A 75 27.28 0.62 19.23
CA SER A 75 28.14 -0.55 19.49
C SER A 75 28.50 -1.34 18.24
N GLU A 76 27.67 -1.23 17.20
CA GLU A 76 27.80 -1.98 15.95
C GLU A 76 27.39 -1.13 14.76
N VAL A 77 28.16 -1.27 13.66
CA VAL A 77 27.82 -0.75 12.34
C VAL A 77 28.00 -1.87 11.33
N ALA A 78 26.92 -2.26 10.67
CA ALA A 78 26.93 -3.26 9.61
C ALA A 78 26.83 -2.58 8.23
N GLU A 79 27.73 -2.94 7.31
CA GLU A 79 27.77 -2.41 5.95
C GLU A 79 27.48 -3.50 4.92
N TYR A 80 26.51 -3.24 4.05
CA TYR A 80 26.12 -4.13 2.96
C TYR A 80 26.09 -3.41 1.62
N GLU A 81 26.59 -4.08 0.58
CA GLU A 81 26.54 -3.57 -0.79
C GLU A 81 25.58 -4.41 -1.65
N ILE A 82 24.70 -3.75 -2.39
CA ILE A 82 23.77 -4.39 -3.31
C ILE A 82 24.04 -3.87 -4.71
N LYS A 83 24.27 -4.78 -5.66
CA LYS A 83 24.42 -4.43 -7.08
C LYS A 83 23.10 -3.90 -7.64
N LEU A 84 23.21 -2.80 -8.36
CA LEU A 84 22.13 -2.23 -9.14
C LEU A 84 21.95 -3.02 -10.44
N MET A 85 20.74 -2.95 -10.98
CA MET A 85 20.39 -3.47 -12.29
C MET A 85 19.97 -2.32 -13.20
N ASN A 86 20.21 -2.47 -14.49
CA ASN A 86 19.65 -1.54 -15.47
C ASN A 86 18.15 -1.75 -15.53
N LEU A 87 17.40 -0.66 -15.42
CA LEU A 87 15.96 -0.64 -15.63
C LEU A 87 15.66 0.29 -16.79
N ASP A 88 14.77 -0.15 -17.68
CA ASP A 88 14.07 0.76 -18.58
C ASP A 88 13.06 1.53 -17.72
N SER A 89 13.35 2.83 -17.48
CA SER A 89 12.53 3.64 -16.59
C SER A 89 11.24 4.07 -17.31
N GLU A 90 10.16 3.34 -17.12
CA GLU A 90 8.81 3.76 -17.49
C GLU A 90 8.09 4.30 -16.26
N TYR A 91 7.88 5.62 -16.24
CA TYR A 91 7.08 6.27 -15.20
C TYR A 91 5.66 6.45 -15.73
N LEU A 92 4.70 5.85 -15.03
CA LEU A 92 3.28 6.03 -15.33
C LEU A 92 2.78 7.24 -14.57
N GLY A 93 2.25 8.21 -15.32
CA GLY A 93 1.53 9.34 -14.76
C GLY A 93 0.27 8.85 -14.07
N ILE A 94 0.15 9.11 -12.77
CA ILE A 94 -1.06 8.83 -12.00
C ILE A 94 -1.88 10.13 -12.01
N PRO A 95 -3.07 10.16 -12.64
CA PRO A 95 -3.88 11.36 -12.70
C PRO A 95 -4.55 11.67 -11.36
N ASP A 96 -4.69 12.95 -11.06
CA ASP A 96 -5.52 13.41 -9.94
C ASP A 96 -6.99 13.05 -10.23
N THR A 97 -7.51 12.11 -9.44
CA THR A 97 -8.85 11.55 -9.64
C THR A 97 -9.72 11.90 -8.44
N THR A 98 -10.90 12.44 -8.69
CA THR A 98 -11.93 12.59 -7.66
C THR A 98 -12.69 11.28 -7.56
N TYR A 99 -12.77 10.71 -6.36
CA TYR A 99 -13.39 9.41 -6.18
C TYR A 99 -14.86 9.52 -5.73
N ASN A 100 -15.76 8.76 -6.36
CA ASN A 100 -17.16 8.61 -5.95
C ASN A 100 -17.29 8.05 -4.53
N VAL A 101 -16.40 7.13 -4.14
CA VAL A 101 -16.41 6.48 -2.83
C VAL A 101 -15.02 6.46 -2.21
N THR A 102 -14.92 6.89 -0.95
CA THR A 102 -13.73 6.74 -0.12
C THR A 102 -14.09 6.10 1.21
N ILE A 103 -13.44 4.99 1.54
CA ILE A 103 -13.68 4.20 2.75
C ILE A 103 -12.40 4.15 3.55
N LYS A 104 -12.41 4.71 4.76
CA LYS A 104 -11.32 4.57 5.73
C LYS A 104 -11.72 3.57 6.81
N LEU A 105 -10.90 2.55 7.05
CA LEU A 105 -11.18 1.51 8.03
C LEU A 105 -9.88 0.99 8.69
N PRO A 106 -9.97 0.29 9.84
CA PRO A 106 -8.78 -0.30 10.46
C PRO A 106 -8.09 -1.28 9.50
N ALA A 107 -6.77 -1.15 9.33
CA ALA A 107 -6.00 -1.95 8.39
C ALA A 107 -6.08 -3.46 8.72
N ASN A 108 -6.00 -3.82 10.01
CA ASN A 108 -6.18 -5.19 10.48
C ASN A 108 -7.56 -5.77 10.12
N LYS A 109 -8.62 -4.93 10.12
CA LYS A 109 -9.96 -5.35 9.73
C LYS A 109 -10.03 -5.63 8.23
N PHE A 110 -9.45 -4.76 7.40
CA PHE A 110 -9.35 -4.98 5.95
C PHE A 110 -8.54 -6.25 5.61
N GLN A 111 -7.39 -6.46 6.26
CA GLN A 111 -6.58 -7.67 6.08
C GLN A 111 -7.37 -8.93 6.41
N ARG A 112 -8.11 -8.92 7.52
CA ARG A 112 -8.99 -10.03 7.89
C ARG A 112 -10.10 -10.26 6.86
N ILE A 113 -10.78 -9.21 6.41
CA ILE A 113 -11.83 -9.31 5.37
C ILE A 113 -11.28 -9.99 4.12
N CYS A 114 -10.13 -9.55 3.63
CA CYS A 114 -9.50 -10.13 2.43
C CYS A 114 -9.17 -11.61 2.64
N ARG A 115 -8.53 -11.96 3.75
CA ARG A 115 -8.15 -13.34 4.08
C ARG A 115 -9.37 -14.26 4.20
N ASP A 116 -10.37 -13.82 4.95
CA ASP A 116 -11.56 -14.61 5.27
C ASP A 116 -12.40 -14.85 4.00
N LEU A 117 -12.60 -13.82 3.15
CA LEU A 117 -13.33 -13.97 1.88
C LEU A 117 -12.57 -14.77 0.81
N SER A 118 -11.24 -14.83 0.88
CA SER A 118 -10.44 -15.67 -0.02
C SER A 118 -10.59 -17.17 0.23
N GLN A 119 -11.18 -17.55 1.38
CA GLN A 119 -11.57 -18.94 1.62
C GLN A 119 -12.89 -19.30 0.89
N ILE A 120 -13.62 -18.30 0.40
CA ILE A 120 -14.93 -18.48 -0.25
C ILE A 120 -14.82 -18.40 -1.78
N GLY A 121 -14.08 -17.41 -2.31
CA GLY A 121 -13.92 -17.23 -3.75
C GLY A 121 -12.72 -16.37 -4.12
N ASP A 122 -12.45 -16.28 -5.43
CA ASP A 122 -11.26 -15.59 -5.95
C ASP A 122 -11.44 -14.07 -6.12
N ALA A 123 -12.67 -13.58 -5.98
CA ALA A 123 -13.01 -12.18 -6.13
C ALA A 123 -13.87 -11.68 -4.96
N VAL A 124 -13.72 -10.40 -4.64
CA VAL A 124 -14.60 -9.68 -3.74
C VAL A 124 -15.36 -8.61 -4.51
N THR A 125 -16.67 -8.60 -4.35
CA THR A 125 -17.54 -7.50 -4.75
C THR A 125 -17.63 -6.52 -3.58
N ILE A 126 -17.18 -5.29 -3.81
CA ILE A 126 -17.27 -4.19 -2.85
C ILE A 126 -18.43 -3.30 -3.29
N SER A 127 -19.49 -3.25 -2.48
CA SER A 127 -20.68 -2.43 -2.73
C SER A 127 -20.79 -1.36 -1.65
N CYS A 128 -20.88 -0.09 -2.04
CA CYS A 128 -21.12 1.03 -1.13
C CYS A 128 -22.46 1.68 -1.47
N ALA A 129 -23.34 1.76 -0.47
CA ALA A 129 -24.66 2.35 -0.57
C ALA A 129 -25.01 3.10 0.73
N LYS A 130 -26.26 3.56 0.86
CA LYS A 130 -26.72 4.38 1.99
C LYS A 130 -26.57 3.70 3.36
N ASP A 131 -26.58 2.37 3.40
CA ASP A 131 -26.47 1.55 4.62
C ASP A 131 -25.02 1.20 5.00
N GLY A 132 -24.03 1.64 4.22
CA GLY A 132 -22.61 1.44 4.47
C GLY A 132 -21.91 0.71 3.33
N VAL A 133 -20.83 -0.01 3.68
CA VAL A 133 -20.08 -0.84 2.73
C VAL A 133 -20.30 -2.33 2.99
N ARG A 134 -20.43 -3.09 1.92
CA ARG A 134 -20.48 -4.55 1.92
C ARG A 134 -19.32 -5.11 1.11
N PHE A 135 -18.63 -6.09 1.69
CA PHE A 135 -17.66 -6.95 1.02
C PHE A 135 -18.29 -8.33 0.86
N GLY A 136 -18.51 -8.76 -0.37
CA GLY A 136 -19.11 -10.06 -0.69
C GLY A 136 -18.19 -10.91 -1.55
N ALA A 137 -18.17 -12.21 -1.32
CA ALA A 137 -17.52 -13.18 -2.21
C ALA A 137 -18.42 -14.39 -2.40
N ALA A 138 -18.35 -15.01 -3.56
CA ALA A 138 -19.04 -16.26 -3.88
C ALA A 138 -18.08 -17.19 -4.62
N GLY A 139 -18.23 -18.49 -4.39
CA GLY A 139 -17.47 -19.55 -5.03
C GLY A 139 -18.10 -20.92 -4.76
N ASP A 140 -17.38 -21.99 -5.06
CA ASP A 140 -17.93 -23.36 -5.05
C ASP A 140 -18.41 -23.81 -3.66
N LEU A 141 -17.77 -23.34 -2.59
CA LEU A 141 -18.12 -23.68 -1.21
C LEU A 141 -19.35 -22.91 -0.71
N GLY A 142 -19.76 -21.83 -1.38
CA GLY A 142 -20.87 -20.98 -1.00
C GLY A 142 -20.58 -19.49 -1.16
N SER A 143 -21.22 -18.68 -0.33
CA SER A 143 -21.05 -17.23 -0.34
C SER A 143 -20.79 -16.67 1.05
N GLY A 144 -20.03 -15.57 1.11
CA GLY A 144 -19.67 -14.84 2.32
C GLY A 144 -19.95 -13.35 2.14
N SER A 145 -20.36 -12.69 3.22
CA SER A 145 -20.67 -11.26 3.19
C SER A 145 -20.35 -10.60 4.52
N ILE A 146 -19.58 -9.52 4.48
CA ILE A 146 -19.23 -8.70 5.63
C ILE A 146 -19.75 -7.28 5.38
N ARG A 147 -20.52 -6.72 6.31
CA ARG A 147 -21.05 -5.36 6.22
C ARG A 147 -20.41 -4.48 7.28
N LEU A 148 -19.97 -3.29 6.90
CA LEU A 148 -19.48 -2.27 7.81
C LEU A 148 -20.36 -1.03 7.68
N ALA A 149 -20.92 -0.61 8.80
CA ALA A 149 -21.56 0.70 8.92
C ALA A 149 -20.51 1.76 9.24
N GLN A 150 -20.82 3.01 8.94
CA GLN A 150 -20.04 4.14 9.42
C GLN A 150 -20.07 4.18 10.95
N THR A 151 -18.89 4.34 11.56
CA THR A 151 -18.73 4.47 13.00
C THR A 151 -17.92 5.70 13.34
N ALA A 152 -18.05 6.17 14.58
CA ALA A 152 -17.22 7.22 15.14
C ALA A 152 -16.72 6.77 16.52
N SER A 153 -15.49 7.11 16.85
CA SER A 153 -14.89 6.86 18.16
C SER A 153 -14.00 8.04 18.48
N SER A 154 -14.35 8.79 19.53
CA SER A 154 -13.55 9.93 19.98
C SER A 154 -12.27 9.49 20.69
N ASP A 155 -12.34 8.37 21.42
CA ASP A 155 -11.21 7.86 22.21
C ASP A 155 -10.19 7.09 21.36
N LYS A 156 -10.67 6.48 20.27
CA LYS A 156 -9.87 5.64 19.36
C LYS A 156 -10.25 5.86 17.89
N PRO A 157 -9.90 7.01 17.31
CA PRO A 157 -10.27 7.34 15.93
C PRO A 157 -9.73 6.34 14.90
N GLU A 158 -8.63 5.65 15.20
CA GLU A 158 -8.04 4.60 14.37
C GLU A 158 -8.92 3.34 14.25
N GLU A 159 -9.79 3.07 15.22
CA GLU A 159 -10.74 1.94 15.18
C GLU A 159 -12.01 2.26 14.37
N ALA A 160 -12.24 3.53 14.02
CA ALA A 160 -13.44 3.98 13.32
C ALA A 160 -13.46 3.57 11.84
N VAL A 161 -14.68 3.49 11.29
CA VAL A 161 -14.94 3.31 9.87
C VAL A 161 -15.60 4.58 9.33
N THR A 162 -14.95 5.27 8.42
CA THR A 162 -15.47 6.49 7.77
C THR A 162 -15.78 6.19 6.31
N ILE A 163 -16.96 6.62 5.85
CA ILE A 163 -17.42 6.41 4.48
C ILE A 163 -17.81 7.78 3.91
N SER A 164 -17.12 8.20 2.86
CA SER A 164 -17.52 9.34 2.03
C SER A 164 -18.04 8.79 0.71
N MET A 165 -19.30 9.06 0.38
CA MET A 165 -19.96 8.53 -0.81
C MET A 165 -20.71 9.67 -1.52
N GLN A 166 -20.26 10.00 -2.73
CA GLN A 166 -20.96 10.90 -3.65
C GLN A 166 -22.03 10.12 -4.44
N GLU A 167 -21.68 8.94 -4.92
CA GLU A 167 -22.55 8.05 -5.68
C GLU A 167 -22.37 6.61 -5.22
N ALA A 168 -23.46 5.83 -5.23
CA ALA A 168 -23.40 4.41 -4.92
C ALA A 168 -22.56 3.67 -5.96
N LEU A 169 -21.77 2.70 -5.51
CA LEU A 169 -20.82 2.00 -6.37
C LEU A 169 -20.75 0.52 -6.00
N CYS A 170 -20.60 -0.33 -7.01
CA CYS A 170 -20.42 -1.76 -6.85
C CYS A 170 -19.40 -2.24 -7.87
N GLN A 171 -18.25 -2.73 -7.42
CA GLN A 171 -17.17 -3.22 -8.29
C GLN A 171 -16.54 -4.49 -7.70
N SER A 172 -16.05 -5.36 -8.58
CA SER A 172 -15.41 -6.62 -8.21
C SER A 172 -13.89 -6.55 -8.38
N PHE A 173 -13.13 -7.14 -7.46
CA PHE A 173 -11.67 -7.14 -7.49
C PHE A 173 -11.11 -8.51 -7.16
N ALA A 174 -9.96 -8.86 -7.76
CA ALA A 174 -9.27 -10.12 -7.48
C ALA A 174 -8.67 -10.13 -6.06
N LEU A 175 -9.14 -11.05 -5.21
CA LEU A 175 -8.74 -11.16 -3.81
C LEU A 175 -7.25 -11.51 -3.65
N LYS A 176 -6.66 -12.22 -4.62
CA LYS A 176 -5.21 -12.50 -4.65
C LYS A 176 -4.37 -11.22 -4.50
N TYR A 177 -4.72 -10.15 -5.20
CA TYR A 177 -4.00 -8.87 -5.14
C TYR A 177 -4.28 -8.13 -3.83
N LEU A 178 -5.53 -8.10 -3.38
CA LEU A 178 -5.88 -7.44 -2.11
C LEU A 178 -5.18 -8.10 -0.91
N ASN A 179 -4.98 -9.42 -0.91
CA ASN A 179 -4.16 -10.08 0.10
C ASN A 179 -2.68 -9.68 0.03
N HIS A 180 -2.13 -9.40 -1.16
CA HIS A 180 -0.79 -8.85 -1.27
C HIS A 180 -0.70 -7.44 -0.70
N PHE A 181 -1.68 -6.58 -1.00
CA PHE A 181 -1.73 -5.21 -0.48
C PHE A 181 -1.89 -5.20 1.04
N ALA A 182 -2.68 -6.12 1.58
CA ALA A 182 -2.89 -6.27 3.02
C ALA A 182 -1.62 -6.64 3.80
N LYS A 183 -0.52 -7.01 3.14
CA LYS A 183 0.80 -7.16 3.80
C LYS A 183 1.39 -5.84 4.29
N ALA A 184 0.91 -4.70 3.79
CA ALA A 184 1.30 -3.36 4.25
C ALA A 184 0.64 -2.94 5.58
N THR A 185 -0.26 -3.77 6.13
CA THR A 185 -0.97 -3.51 7.39
C THR A 185 -0.07 -3.08 8.56
N PRO A 186 1.15 -3.63 8.76
CA PRO A 186 2.04 -3.17 9.84
C PRO A 186 2.49 -1.71 9.73
N LEU A 187 2.36 -1.07 8.56
CA LEU A 187 2.80 0.31 8.31
C LEU A 187 1.79 1.36 8.77
N SER A 188 0.52 1.00 8.93
CA SER A 188 -0.55 1.95 9.25
C SER A 188 -1.68 1.27 10.01
N THR A 189 -2.20 1.95 11.03
CA THR A 189 -3.38 1.49 11.78
C THR A 189 -4.66 1.50 10.94
N GLN A 190 -4.73 2.38 9.92
CA GLN A 190 -5.87 2.51 9.01
C GLN A 190 -5.46 2.36 7.54
N VAL A 191 -6.39 1.87 6.73
CA VAL A 191 -6.27 1.81 5.27
C VAL A 191 -7.41 2.63 4.65
N THR A 192 -7.12 3.28 3.52
CA THR A 192 -8.11 4.02 2.74
C THR A 192 -8.34 3.31 1.40
N LEU A 193 -9.60 3.01 1.08
CA LEU A 193 -10.03 2.47 -0.20
C LEU A 193 -10.72 3.58 -0.98
N SER A 194 -10.26 3.90 -2.18
CA SER A 194 -10.88 4.91 -3.05
C SER A 194 -11.29 4.28 -4.38
N MET A 195 -12.55 4.48 -4.77
CA MET A 195 -13.19 3.75 -5.87
C MET A 195 -14.04 4.68 -6.73
N SER A 196 -14.03 4.46 -8.04
CA SER A 196 -14.93 5.09 -9.01
C SER A 196 -15.08 4.19 -10.24
N PRO A 197 -16.14 4.38 -11.05
CA PRO A 197 -16.24 3.75 -12.35
C PRO A 197 -15.01 4.06 -13.21
N ASP A 198 -14.63 3.10 -14.07
CA ASP A 198 -13.61 3.24 -15.11
C ASP A 198 -12.18 3.61 -14.65
N VAL A 199 -11.91 3.58 -13.34
CA VAL A 199 -10.58 3.78 -12.78
C VAL A 199 -10.21 2.64 -11.82
N PRO A 200 -8.91 2.37 -11.61
CA PRO A 200 -8.48 1.38 -10.63
C PRO A 200 -8.92 1.72 -9.21
N LEU A 201 -9.21 0.68 -8.40
CA LEU A 201 -9.31 0.82 -6.95
C LEU A 201 -7.95 1.28 -6.41
N VAL A 202 -7.95 2.29 -5.55
CA VAL A 202 -6.79 2.70 -4.78
C VAL A 202 -6.88 2.17 -3.36
N VAL A 203 -5.86 1.43 -2.92
CA VAL A 203 -5.66 1.00 -1.53
C VAL A 203 -4.45 1.73 -0.98
N GLU A 204 -4.68 2.67 -0.06
CA GLU A 204 -3.65 3.53 0.51
C GLU A 204 -3.39 3.20 1.97
N TYR A 205 -2.11 3.02 2.30
CA TYR A 205 -1.57 3.00 3.66
C TYR A 205 -0.68 4.24 3.82
N ASN A 206 -1.06 5.16 4.71
CA ASN A 206 -0.20 6.28 5.05
C ASN A 206 0.93 5.81 5.98
N ILE A 207 2.12 6.36 5.79
CA ILE A 207 3.27 6.10 6.64
C ILE A 207 3.37 7.32 7.56
N SER A 208 3.12 7.10 8.84
CA SER A 208 3.19 8.15 9.85
C SER A 208 4.40 7.94 10.74
N ASP A 209 5.07 9.02 11.07
CA ASP A 209 5.99 9.05 12.20
C ASP A 209 5.16 9.13 13.50
N ASN A 210 5.38 8.17 14.40
CA ASN A 210 4.66 8.06 15.66
C ASN A 210 5.51 8.46 16.87
N ASP A 211 6.76 8.92 16.65
CA ASP A 211 7.66 9.31 17.73
C ASP A 211 7.39 10.73 18.26
N ASP A 212 6.60 11.52 17.53
CA ASP A 212 6.17 12.87 17.93
C ASP A 212 4.77 12.93 18.59
N GLU A 213 4.56 13.90 19.48
CA GLU A 213 3.25 14.22 20.08
C GLU A 213 2.17 14.58 19.03
N ASN A 214 2.57 14.82 17.79
CA ASN A 214 1.70 15.10 16.66
C ASN A 214 2.11 14.24 15.45
N PRO A 215 1.42 13.12 15.19
CA PRO A 215 1.80 12.19 14.12
C PRO A 215 1.86 12.88 12.77
N GLN A 216 3.04 12.90 12.14
CA GLN A 216 3.24 13.50 10.84
C GLN A 216 3.18 12.45 9.75
N ASN A 217 2.44 12.72 8.68
CA ASN A 217 2.45 11.89 7.50
C ASN A 217 3.77 12.10 6.73
N ILE A 218 4.63 11.09 6.78
CA ILE A 218 5.94 11.09 6.12
C ILE A 218 5.92 10.36 4.78
N GLY A 219 4.79 9.82 4.35
CA GLY A 219 4.69 9.14 3.06
C GLY A 219 3.48 8.23 2.93
N PHE A 220 3.50 7.41 1.88
CA PHE A 220 2.43 6.44 1.65
C PHE A 220 2.93 5.23 0.85
N ILE A 221 2.16 4.16 0.95
CA ILE A 221 2.09 3.10 -0.04
C ILE A 221 0.68 3.09 -0.62
N ARG A 222 0.59 3.29 -1.95
CA ARG A 222 -0.64 3.18 -2.71
C ARG A 222 -0.56 1.99 -3.65
N TYR A 223 -1.60 1.18 -3.64
CA TYR A 223 -1.80 0.13 -4.61
C TYR A 223 -2.99 0.48 -5.49
N TYR A 224 -2.82 0.28 -6.79
CA TYR A 224 -3.85 0.46 -7.80
C TYR A 224 -4.19 -0.91 -8.34
N LEU A 225 -5.48 -1.22 -8.45
CA LEU A 225 -5.95 -2.50 -8.95
C LEU A 225 -7.12 -2.31 -9.90
N ALA A 226 -6.97 -2.77 -11.13
CA ALA A 226 -8.05 -2.77 -12.10
C ALA A 226 -9.24 -3.60 -11.58
N PRO A 227 -10.49 -3.12 -11.75
CA PRO A 227 -11.66 -3.93 -11.45
C PRO A 227 -11.70 -5.15 -12.37
N LYS A 228 -12.32 -6.24 -11.89
CA LYS A 228 -12.77 -7.32 -12.77
C LYS A 228 -13.92 -6.79 -13.62
N ILE A 229 -13.82 -7.00 -14.93
CA ILE A 229 -14.93 -6.82 -15.86
C ILE A 229 -15.78 -8.09 -15.74
N ASP A 230 -17.06 -7.96 -15.43
CA ASP A 230 -17.97 -9.10 -15.49
C ASP A 230 -18.33 -9.33 -16.96
N ASP A 231 -18.16 -10.55 -17.48
CA ASP A 231 -18.44 -10.93 -18.89
C ASP A 231 -19.94 -10.79 -19.28
N THR A 232 -20.79 -10.27 -18.39
CA THR A 232 -22.24 -10.14 -18.59
C THR A 232 -22.68 -8.85 -19.29
N ASP A 233 -21.78 -7.92 -19.56
CA ASP A 233 -22.10 -6.67 -20.28
C ASP A 233 -22.03 -6.79 -21.83
N GLU A 234 -21.75 -7.99 -22.36
CA GLU A 234 -21.83 -8.31 -23.81
C GLU A 234 -23.11 -9.10 -24.21
N SER A 235 -24.27 -8.82 -23.58
CA SER A 235 -25.56 -9.45 -23.95
C SER A 235 -26.62 -8.47 -24.44
#